data_AF-A0A0Q9A1V0-F1
#
_entry.id   AF-A0A0Q9A1V0-F1
#
_cell.length_a   1.000
_cell.length_b   1.000
_cell.length_c   1.000
_cell.angle_alpha   90.00
_cell.angle_beta   90.00
_cell.angle_gamma   90.00
#
_symmetry.space_group_name_H-M   'P 1'
#
loop_
_entity.id
_entity.type
_entity.pdbx_description
1 polymer ?
#
loop_
_entity_poly.entity_id
_entity_poly.type
_entity_poly.pdbx_seq_one_letter_code
_entity_poly.pdbx_strand_id
1 'polypeptide(L)'
;MSTQPKQFNIHEDWTVVILGFLIIGISLFIFLPEVPVFSWSNTSDLPAKVLDTNNIQIIFIQFLYLVSIGTIGAFLIGKSVKYFLLTFPIVYFLTLIALILAGNSAIKSINLEAVIFSLLIGLAIGNFFKLPEWFRAALSTEVFVKIGLVLLGTSVIFSDILKAGSLGLIQALIVVLSVWYFAFWLCRKLKVDDELTMMISSAVSICGVSAAIAASGAIKGDSKKLSYVISIVLVTAIPMMIFMPMIAKYFNFPEEVTGAWLGGSIDTSGAVAASGTLVGETALKISTIVKFSQNVLLGLAAFAISVYWTYSHNNSPEAVASKPTLKVIWERFPKFVIGFIAASLIFSFLITSETRDGIKDSLKNLQTIWFALAFTSIGLETNFKDLLANNSRKPLYAFLIAQLFNVIVTLLIAFWLFGS
;
A
#
# COMPACT_ATOMS: atom_id res chain seq x y z
N MET A 1 -35.83 -14.14 -15.47
CA MET A 1 -34.56 -13.45 -15.78
C MET A 1 -34.49 -12.19 -14.92
N SER A 2 -33.85 -12.26 -13.75
CA SER A 2 -33.62 -11.08 -12.91
C SER A 2 -32.48 -10.29 -13.53
N THR A 3 -32.80 -9.17 -14.15
CA THR A 3 -31.83 -8.17 -14.59
C THR A 3 -31.11 -7.62 -13.36
N GLN A 4 -29.94 -8.17 -13.05
CA GLN A 4 -28.98 -7.55 -12.14
C GLN A 4 -28.75 -6.12 -12.65
N PRO A 5 -29.05 -5.06 -11.88
CA PRO A 5 -28.83 -3.70 -12.33
C PRO A 5 -27.34 -3.54 -12.64
N LYS A 6 -27.01 -2.97 -13.81
CA LYS A 6 -25.62 -2.63 -14.18
C LYS A 6 -25.02 -1.79 -13.05
N GLN A 7 -24.17 -2.40 -12.22
CA GLN A 7 -23.40 -1.68 -11.22
C GLN A 7 -22.50 -0.69 -11.95
N PHE A 8 -22.66 0.59 -11.66
CA PHE A 8 -21.74 1.63 -12.07
C PHE A 8 -20.42 1.37 -11.36
N ASN A 9 -19.45 0.76 -12.05
CA ASN A 9 -18.21 0.29 -11.41
C ASN A 9 -17.01 1.06 -11.99
N ILE A 10 -16.55 2.07 -11.26
CA ILE A 10 -15.30 2.76 -11.57
C ILE A 10 -14.15 1.92 -11.05
N HIS A 11 -13.09 1.78 -11.86
CA HIS A 11 -11.87 1.09 -11.44
C HIS A 11 -11.32 1.70 -10.15
N GLU A 12 -10.92 0.85 -9.20
CA GLU A 12 -10.50 1.25 -7.85
C GLU A 12 -9.48 2.41 -7.85
N ASP A 13 -8.44 2.31 -8.69
CA ASP A 13 -7.43 3.38 -8.79
C ASP A 13 -7.98 4.75 -9.23
N TRP A 14 -9.06 4.80 -10.02
CA TRP A 14 -9.70 6.07 -10.37
C TRP A 14 -10.61 6.55 -9.25
N THR A 15 -11.30 5.63 -8.56
CA THR A 15 -12.09 5.96 -7.38
C THR A 15 -11.22 6.63 -6.31
N VAL A 16 -10.04 6.09 -6.01
CA VAL A 16 -9.15 6.68 -4.99
C VAL A 16 -8.60 8.06 -5.41
N VAL A 17 -8.38 8.29 -6.71
CA VAL A 17 -8.02 9.62 -7.23
C VAL A 17 -9.17 10.59 -7.00
N ILE A 18 -10.40 10.20 -7.36
CA ILE A 18 -11.60 11.02 -7.16
C ILE A 18 -11.80 11.34 -5.68
N LEU A 19 -11.69 10.34 -4.80
CA LEU A 19 -11.87 10.53 -3.36
C LEU A 19 -10.76 11.39 -2.75
N GLY A 20 -9.50 11.21 -3.16
CA GLY A 20 -8.39 12.03 -2.71
C GLY A 20 -8.58 13.50 -3.10
N PHE A 21 -8.97 13.77 -4.35
CA PHE A 21 -9.28 15.13 -4.80
C PHE A 21 -10.56 15.70 -4.19
N LEU A 22 -11.54 14.86 -3.88
CA LEU A 22 -12.73 15.26 -3.13
C LEU A 22 -12.35 15.73 -1.72
N ILE A 23 -11.49 14.99 -1.02
CA ILE A 23 -10.99 15.39 0.30
C ILE A 23 -10.24 16.73 0.20
N ILE A 24 -9.29 16.84 -0.74
CA ILE A 24 -8.51 18.06 -0.97
C ILE A 24 -9.43 19.25 -1.26
N GLY A 25 -10.40 19.08 -2.15
CA GLY A 25 -11.35 20.13 -2.52
C GLY A 25 -12.24 20.54 -1.35
N ILE A 26 -12.73 19.59 -0.57
CA ILE A 26 -13.51 19.89 0.64
C ILE A 26 -12.66 20.69 1.63
N SER A 27 -11.41 20.25 1.90
CA SER A 27 -10.50 20.95 2.82
C SER A 27 -10.12 22.35 2.36
N LEU A 28 -10.05 22.59 1.05
CA LEU A 28 -9.73 23.91 0.49
C LEU A 28 -10.91 24.88 0.49
N PHE A 29 -12.14 24.40 0.24
CA PHE A 29 -13.24 25.29 -0.14
C PHE A 29 -14.51 25.16 0.71
N ILE A 30 -14.66 24.09 1.50
CA ILE A 30 -15.95 23.76 2.13
C ILE A 30 -15.79 23.59 3.63
N PHE A 31 -14.94 22.66 4.06
CA PHE A 31 -14.81 22.24 5.44
C PHE A 31 -13.42 21.70 5.70
N LEU A 32 -12.73 22.29 6.68
CA LEU A 32 -11.43 21.83 7.14
C LEU A 32 -11.63 21.04 8.44
N PRO A 33 -11.50 19.70 8.43
CA PRO A 33 -11.66 18.91 9.65
C PRO A 33 -10.59 19.30 10.68
N GLU A 34 -11.03 19.56 11.91
CA GLU A 34 -10.12 19.79 13.04
C GLU A 34 -9.33 18.53 13.37
N VAL A 35 -8.10 18.73 13.88
CA VAL A 35 -7.17 17.66 14.22
C VAL A 35 -7.47 17.17 15.65
N PRO A 36 -7.88 15.90 15.85
CA PRO A 36 -8.10 15.39 17.19
C PRO A 36 -6.79 15.26 17.98
N VAL A 37 -6.89 15.45 19.30
CA VAL A 37 -5.79 15.29 20.24
C VAL A 37 -5.75 13.86 20.76
N PHE A 38 -4.66 13.16 20.45
CA PHE A 38 -4.39 11.82 20.98
C PHE A 38 -3.18 11.76 21.93
N SER A 39 -2.45 12.87 22.12
CA SER A 39 -1.22 12.88 22.93
C SER A 39 -1.51 12.93 24.43
N TRP A 40 -0.80 12.09 25.20
CA TRP A 40 -0.90 12.05 26.66
C TRP A 40 0.39 11.54 27.30
N SER A 41 0.71 12.02 28.51
CA SER A 41 1.92 11.60 29.23
C SER A 41 1.59 10.81 30.49
N ASN A 42 0.53 11.21 31.21
CA ASN A 42 0.07 10.56 32.43
C ASN A 42 -1.38 10.08 32.28
N THR A 43 -1.81 9.15 33.13
CA THR A 43 -3.19 8.64 33.11
C THR A 43 -4.24 9.72 33.38
N SER A 44 -3.87 10.81 34.06
CA SER A 44 -4.72 11.99 34.27
C SER A 44 -4.94 12.83 32.99
N ASP A 45 -4.05 12.75 32.00
CA ASP A 45 -4.20 13.45 30.72
C ASP A 45 -5.28 12.82 29.83
N LEU A 46 -5.56 11.52 30.00
CA LEU A 46 -6.57 10.81 29.21
C LEU A 46 -7.96 11.44 29.36
N PRO A 47 -8.54 11.58 30.57
CA PRO A 47 -9.82 12.26 30.74
C PRO A 47 -9.75 13.76 30.44
N ALA A 48 -8.61 14.41 30.69
CA ALA A 48 -8.48 15.86 30.57
C ALA A 48 -8.24 16.37 29.14
N LYS A 49 -7.69 15.54 28.25
CA LYS A 49 -7.33 15.93 26.88
C LYS A 49 -7.96 15.02 25.84
N VAL A 50 -7.74 13.71 25.96
CA VAL A 50 -8.14 12.73 24.94
C VAL A 50 -9.65 12.45 24.99
N LEU A 51 -10.21 12.31 26.18
CA LEU A 51 -11.64 12.09 26.41
C LEU A 51 -12.36 13.37 26.83
N ASP A 52 -11.73 14.54 26.59
CA ASP A 52 -12.40 15.82 26.75
C ASP A 52 -13.62 15.91 25.81
N THR A 53 -14.67 16.61 26.25
CA THR A 53 -15.94 16.67 25.51
C THR A 53 -15.75 17.30 24.13
N ASN A 54 -14.91 18.34 24.01
CA ASN A 54 -14.64 18.98 22.72
C ASN A 54 -13.85 18.04 21.82
N ASN A 55 -12.85 17.34 22.36
CA ASN A 55 -12.07 16.38 21.58
C ASN A 55 -12.92 15.19 21.09
N ILE A 56 -13.83 14.69 21.93
CA ILE A 56 -14.79 13.64 21.52
C ILE A 56 -15.69 14.12 20.38
N GLN A 57 -16.14 15.39 20.41
CA GLN A 57 -16.90 15.97 19.30
C GLN A 57 -16.07 16.04 18.02
N ILE A 58 -14.80 16.45 18.09
CA ILE A 58 -13.89 16.47 16.94
C ILE A 58 -13.71 15.06 16.37
N ILE A 59 -13.44 14.06 17.22
CA ILE A 59 -13.34 12.64 16.83
C ILE A 59 -14.62 12.18 16.13
N PHE A 60 -15.79 12.54 16.67
CA PHE A 60 -17.07 12.15 16.10
C PHE A 60 -17.35 12.83 14.74
N ILE A 61 -17.05 14.11 14.60
CA ILE A 61 -17.16 14.84 13.33
C ILE A 61 -16.22 14.21 12.29
N GLN A 62 -14.99 13.88 12.69
CA GLN A 62 -14.03 13.20 11.82
C GLN A 62 -14.51 11.80 11.42
N PHE A 63 -15.12 11.05 12.33
CA PHE A 63 -15.76 9.77 12.01
C PHE A 63 -16.83 9.93 10.94
N LEU A 64 -17.75 10.89 11.10
CA LEU A 64 -18.82 11.18 10.13
C LEU A 64 -18.24 11.59 8.77
N TYR A 65 -17.18 12.39 8.77
CA TYR A 65 -16.48 12.79 7.56
C TYR A 65 -15.89 11.56 6.82
N LEU A 66 -15.12 10.72 7.51
CA LEU A 66 -14.44 9.58 6.91
C LEU A 66 -15.41 8.49 6.46
N VAL A 67 -16.45 8.20 7.23
CA VAL A 67 -17.46 7.20 6.83
C VAL A 67 -18.23 7.68 5.59
N SER A 68 -18.46 8.99 5.45
CA SER A 68 -19.10 9.57 4.26
C SER A 68 -18.24 9.36 3.02
N ILE A 69 -16.96 9.73 3.08
CA ILE A 69 -16.00 9.53 1.98
C ILE A 69 -15.85 8.04 1.65
N GLY A 70 -15.69 7.19 2.67
CA GLY A 70 -15.58 5.74 2.50
C GLY A 70 -16.83 5.11 1.90
N THR A 71 -18.01 5.62 2.24
CA THR A 71 -19.29 5.16 1.66
C THR A 71 -19.39 5.49 0.19
N ILE A 72 -18.97 6.70 -0.22
CA ILE A 72 -18.87 7.08 -1.63
C ILE A 72 -17.93 6.12 -2.36
N GLY A 73 -16.76 5.83 -1.76
CA GLY A 73 -15.81 4.87 -2.32
C GLY A 73 -16.38 3.46 -2.50
N ALA A 74 -17.03 2.93 -1.45
CA ALA A 74 -17.67 1.62 -1.49
C ALA A 74 -18.74 1.56 -2.60
N PHE A 75 -19.53 2.62 -2.75
CA PHE A 75 -20.52 2.74 -3.81
C PHE A 75 -19.88 2.75 -5.22
N LEU A 76 -18.84 3.56 -5.44
CA LEU A 76 -18.18 3.71 -6.74
C LEU A 76 -17.47 2.44 -7.24
N ILE A 77 -16.98 1.60 -6.32
CA ILE A 77 -16.31 0.32 -6.62
C ILE A 77 -17.33 -0.84 -6.67
N GLY A 78 -18.61 -0.57 -6.40
CA GLY A 78 -19.67 -1.58 -6.39
C GLY A 78 -19.64 -2.54 -5.19
N LYS A 79 -18.92 -2.19 -4.10
CA LYS A 79 -18.99 -2.93 -2.84
C LYS A 79 -20.34 -2.67 -2.15
N SER A 80 -20.76 -3.60 -1.29
CA SER A 80 -21.99 -3.45 -0.50
C SER A 80 -21.83 -2.30 0.50
N VAL A 81 -22.50 -1.18 0.23
CA VAL A 81 -22.57 -0.02 1.13
C VAL A 81 -23.09 -0.42 2.51
N LYS A 82 -24.06 -1.33 2.57
CA LYS A 82 -24.60 -1.83 3.84
C LYS A 82 -23.51 -2.51 4.69
N TYR A 83 -22.73 -3.42 4.10
CA TYR A 83 -21.67 -4.10 4.84
C TYR A 83 -20.51 -3.16 5.16
N PHE A 84 -20.20 -2.20 4.28
CA PHE A 84 -19.24 -1.15 4.58
C PHE A 84 -19.64 -0.33 5.81
N LEU A 85 -20.89 0.15 5.88
CA LEU A 85 -21.40 0.93 7.01
C LEU A 85 -21.46 0.13 8.33
N LEU A 86 -21.59 -1.20 8.26
CA LEU A 86 -21.53 -2.07 9.44
C LEU A 86 -20.09 -2.33 9.91
N THR A 87 -19.16 -2.48 8.97
CA THR A 87 -17.76 -2.79 9.26
C THR A 87 -16.95 -1.56 9.65
N PHE A 88 -17.18 -0.41 8.99
CA PHE A 88 -16.37 0.80 9.17
C PHE A 88 -16.33 1.32 10.62
N PRO A 89 -17.45 1.38 11.39
CA PRO A 89 -17.41 1.82 12.78
C PRO A 89 -16.50 0.94 13.66
N ILE A 90 -16.47 -0.38 13.42
CA ILE A 90 -15.61 -1.30 14.15
C ILE A 90 -14.14 -1.03 13.81
N VAL A 91 -13.81 -0.89 12.52
CA VAL A 91 -12.45 -0.59 12.07
C VAL A 91 -11.99 0.78 12.62
N TYR A 92 -12.86 1.79 12.59
CA TYR A 92 -12.56 3.12 13.11
C TYR A 92 -12.31 3.07 14.63
N PHE A 93 -13.15 2.37 15.38
CA PHE A 93 -12.97 2.22 16.83
C PHE A 93 -11.64 1.53 17.19
N LEU A 94 -11.29 0.44 16.50
CA LEU A 94 -9.99 -0.22 16.69
C LEU A 94 -8.81 0.71 16.33
N THR A 95 -8.98 1.51 15.29
CA THR A 95 -7.99 2.53 14.89
C THR A 95 -7.86 3.63 15.93
N LEU A 96 -8.94 4.06 16.58
CA LEU A 96 -8.89 5.01 17.68
C LEU A 96 -8.10 4.46 18.87
N ILE A 97 -8.31 3.19 19.23
CA ILE A 97 -7.51 2.54 20.28
C ILE A 97 -6.02 2.60 19.91
N ALA A 98 -5.68 2.28 18.67
CA ALA A 98 -4.29 2.36 18.19
C ALA A 98 -3.71 3.79 18.28
N LEU A 99 -4.47 4.79 17.86
CA LEU A 99 -4.07 6.21 17.91
C LEU A 99 -3.85 6.69 19.35
N ILE A 100 -4.74 6.32 20.26
CA ILE A 100 -4.61 6.65 21.69
C ILE A 100 -3.37 5.97 22.28
N LEU A 101 -3.15 4.68 22.00
CA LEU A 101 -1.97 3.97 22.50
C LEU A 101 -0.66 4.60 21.99
N ALA A 102 -0.61 4.95 20.70
CA ALA A 102 0.56 5.59 20.09
C ALA A 102 0.80 7.02 20.57
N GLY A 103 -0.25 7.72 21.01
CA GLY A 103 -0.16 9.07 21.55
C GLY A 103 0.49 9.16 22.93
N ASN A 104 0.75 8.03 23.60
CA ASN A 104 1.46 8.01 24.87
C ASN A 104 2.92 8.49 24.73
N SER A 105 3.38 9.35 25.63
CA SER A 105 4.74 9.92 25.57
C SER A 105 5.87 8.87 25.64
N ALA A 106 5.70 7.78 26.41
CA ALA A 106 6.69 6.71 26.49
C ALA A 106 6.75 5.91 25.19
N ILE A 107 5.59 5.65 24.58
CA ILE A 107 5.48 4.98 23.28
C ILE A 107 6.06 5.85 22.16
N LYS A 108 5.79 7.15 22.19
CA LYS A 108 6.36 8.12 21.25
C LYS A 108 7.89 8.18 21.37
N SER A 109 8.44 8.03 22.58
CA SER A 109 9.89 8.06 22.81
C SER A 109 10.65 6.90 22.16
N ILE A 110 9.97 5.78 21.89
CA ILE A 110 10.55 4.61 21.19
C ILE A 110 10.24 4.60 19.69
N ASN A 111 9.67 5.68 19.15
CA ASN A 111 9.24 5.86 17.75
C ASN A 111 8.25 4.78 17.26
N LEU A 112 7.37 4.32 18.13
CA LEU A 112 6.27 3.44 17.70
C LEU A 112 5.08 4.30 17.26
N GLU A 113 4.80 4.27 15.96
CA GLU A 113 3.73 5.06 15.35
C GLU A 113 2.33 4.42 15.49
N ALA A 114 1.28 5.22 15.31
CA ALA A 114 -0.10 4.72 15.34
C ALA A 114 -0.37 3.59 14.32
N VAL A 115 0.35 3.63 13.21
CA VAL A 115 0.33 2.64 12.14
C VAL A 115 0.70 1.24 12.62
N ILE A 116 1.75 1.09 13.44
CA ILE A 116 2.17 -0.24 13.92
C ILE A 116 1.14 -0.81 14.91
N PHE A 117 0.61 0.01 15.82
CA PHE A 117 -0.45 -0.43 16.73
C PHE A 117 -1.73 -0.82 15.97
N SER A 118 -2.08 -0.06 14.94
CA SER A 118 -3.25 -0.33 14.09
C SER A 118 -3.14 -1.72 13.48
N LEU A 119 -1.98 -2.04 12.89
CA LEU A 119 -1.74 -3.36 12.34
C LEU A 119 -1.73 -4.46 13.41
N LEU A 120 -1.01 -4.27 14.53
CA LEU A 120 -0.89 -5.30 15.56
C LEU A 120 -2.25 -5.64 16.18
N ILE A 121 -3.09 -4.64 16.43
CA ILE A 121 -4.46 -4.83 16.92
C ILE A 121 -5.28 -5.59 15.87
N GLY A 122 -5.19 -5.20 14.60
CA GLY A 122 -5.86 -5.90 13.51
C GLY A 122 -5.43 -7.37 13.41
N LEU A 123 -4.12 -7.64 13.44
CA LEU A 123 -3.54 -8.98 13.37
C LEU A 123 -3.97 -9.85 14.55
N ALA A 124 -3.94 -9.29 15.77
CA ALA A 124 -4.42 -9.98 16.96
C ALA A 124 -5.87 -10.40 16.76
N ILE A 125 -6.75 -9.47 16.40
CA ILE A 125 -8.18 -9.77 16.23
C ILE A 125 -8.42 -10.76 15.08
N GLY A 126 -7.81 -10.55 13.92
CA GLY A 126 -8.00 -11.37 12.72
C GLY A 126 -7.51 -12.82 12.87
N ASN A 127 -6.55 -13.07 13.76
CA ASN A 127 -5.98 -14.42 13.99
C ASN A 127 -6.52 -15.10 15.26
N PHE A 128 -6.93 -14.36 16.29
CA PHE A 128 -7.56 -14.93 17.49
C PHE A 128 -9.07 -15.13 17.33
N PHE A 129 -9.75 -14.33 16.50
CA PHE A 129 -11.19 -14.43 16.28
C PHE A 129 -11.52 -14.78 14.82
N LYS A 130 -12.55 -15.60 14.62
CA LYS A 130 -13.08 -15.87 13.28
C LYS A 130 -14.01 -14.73 12.87
N LEU A 131 -13.52 -13.85 12.00
CA LEU A 131 -14.32 -12.79 11.41
C LEU A 131 -15.24 -13.36 10.31
N PRO A 132 -16.52 -12.95 10.24
CA PRO A 132 -17.42 -13.37 9.16
C PRO A 132 -16.89 -12.94 7.77
N GLU A 133 -17.20 -13.73 6.74
CA GLU A 133 -16.78 -13.42 5.36
C GLU A 133 -17.30 -12.06 4.87
N TRP A 134 -18.55 -11.70 5.21
CA TRP A 134 -19.12 -10.40 4.86
C TRP A 134 -18.34 -9.23 5.46
N PHE A 135 -17.74 -9.43 6.64
CA PHE A 135 -16.93 -8.41 7.31
C PHE A 135 -15.60 -8.25 6.57
N ARG A 136 -14.92 -9.36 6.27
CA ARG A 136 -13.65 -9.37 5.51
C ARG A 136 -13.83 -8.76 4.12
N ALA A 137 -14.89 -9.12 3.40
CA ALA A 137 -15.18 -8.59 2.07
C ALA A 137 -15.47 -7.07 2.06
N ALA A 138 -15.93 -6.52 3.18
CA ALA A 138 -16.20 -5.08 3.33
C ALA A 138 -14.94 -4.26 3.64
N LEU A 139 -13.86 -4.89 4.13
CA LEU A 139 -12.58 -4.21 4.35
C LEU A 139 -12.07 -3.63 3.02
N SER A 140 -11.61 -2.38 3.07
CA SER A 140 -11.19 -1.63 1.88
C SER A 140 -9.76 -1.13 2.05
N THR A 141 -8.88 -2.08 2.39
CA THR A 141 -7.45 -1.91 2.67
C THR A 141 -6.76 -1.07 1.60
N GLU A 142 -6.80 -1.51 0.33
CA GLU A 142 -6.15 -0.81 -0.77
C GLU A 142 -6.70 0.60 -1.01
N VAL A 143 -8.03 0.77 -0.93
CA VAL A 143 -8.69 2.06 -1.10
C VAL A 143 -8.19 3.06 -0.05
N PHE A 144 -8.15 2.64 1.22
CA PHE A 144 -7.72 3.50 2.33
C PHE A 144 -6.24 3.89 2.20
N VAL A 145 -5.35 2.93 1.88
CA VAL A 145 -3.93 3.23 1.62
C VAL A 145 -3.80 4.22 0.47
N LYS A 146 -4.44 3.96 -0.67
CA LYS A 146 -4.28 4.79 -1.88
C LYS A 146 -4.84 6.20 -1.70
N ILE A 147 -5.92 6.38 -0.93
CA ILE A 147 -6.40 7.71 -0.54
C ILE A 147 -5.30 8.44 0.27
N GLY A 148 -4.75 7.80 1.30
CA GLY A 148 -3.65 8.38 2.08
C GLY A 148 -2.44 8.73 1.21
N LEU A 149 -2.11 7.89 0.23
CA LEU A 149 -1.04 8.18 -0.73
C LEU A 149 -1.34 9.37 -1.63
N VAL A 150 -2.58 9.57 -2.10
CA VAL A 150 -2.94 10.77 -2.86
C VAL A 150 -2.82 12.02 -1.99
N LEU A 151 -3.28 11.95 -0.74
CA LEU A 151 -3.15 13.05 0.23
C LEU A 151 -1.69 13.36 0.58
N LEU A 152 -0.82 12.35 0.68
CA LEU A 152 0.63 12.56 0.85
C LEU A 152 1.19 13.51 -0.21
N GLY A 153 0.68 13.44 -1.44
CA GLY A 153 1.10 14.30 -2.55
C GLY A 153 0.97 15.79 -2.25
N THR A 154 0.02 16.19 -1.40
CA THR A 154 -0.16 17.59 -0.96
C THR A 154 1.01 18.13 -0.11
N SER A 155 1.76 17.23 0.52
CA SER A 155 2.89 17.55 1.39
C SER A 155 4.27 17.40 0.72
N VAL A 156 4.29 16.81 -0.49
CA VAL A 156 5.53 16.51 -1.21
C VAL A 156 5.76 17.55 -2.30
N ILE A 157 6.92 18.21 -2.27
CA ILE A 157 7.30 19.20 -3.29
C ILE A 157 7.61 18.49 -4.61
N PHE A 158 7.11 19.02 -5.72
CA PHE A 158 7.27 18.41 -7.03
C PHE A 158 8.73 18.25 -7.48
N SER A 159 9.62 19.19 -7.13
CA SER A 159 11.06 19.08 -7.40
C SER A 159 11.67 17.83 -6.76
N ASP A 160 11.20 17.45 -5.58
CA ASP A 160 11.69 16.27 -4.87
C ASP A 160 11.17 14.99 -5.52
N ILE A 161 9.97 15.01 -6.09
CA ILE A 161 9.46 13.92 -6.92
C ILE A 161 10.34 13.73 -8.15
N LEU A 162 10.74 14.81 -8.83
CA LEU A 162 11.64 14.69 -9.99
C LEU A 162 13.00 14.11 -9.60
N LYS A 163 13.61 14.63 -8.53
CA LYS A 163 14.93 14.18 -8.07
C LYS A 163 14.88 12.73 -7.56
N ALA A 164 14.06 12.44 -6.56
CA ALA A 164 13.96 11.10 -5.99
C ALA A 164 13.32 10.10 -6.95
N GLY A 165 12.42 10.54 -7.83
CA GLY A 165 11.76 9.69 -8.82
C GLY A 165 12.70 9.23 -9.92
N SER A 166 13.60 10.10 -10.39
CA SER A 166 14.63 9.71 -11.37
C SER A 166 15.61 8.67 -10.81
N LEU A 167 16.14 8.90 -9.59
CA LEU A 167 16.96 7.93 -8.88
C LEU A 167 16.18 6.63 -8.60
N GLY A 168 14.93 6.76 -8.18
CA GLY A 168 14.03 5.64 -7.93
C GLY A 168 13.72 4.82 -9.18
N LEU A 169 13.66 5.44 -10.36
CA LEU A 169 13.45 4.74 -11.63
C LEU A 169 14.69 3.96 -12.06
N ILE A 170 15.89 4.55 -11.87
CA ILE A 170 17.16 3.85 -12.09
C ILE A 170 17.26 2.64 -11.15
N GLN A 171 17.00 2.85 -9.85
CA GLN A 171 16.95 1.76 -8.87
C GLN A 171 15.95 0.69 -9.29
N ALA A 172 14.71 1.08 -9.61
CA ALA A 172 13.66 0.15 -9.97
C ALA A 172 14.04 -0.69 -11.20
N LEU A 173 14.64 -0.09 -12.23
CA LEU A 173 15.10 -0.83 -13.41
C LEU A 173 16.14 -1.89 -13.04
N ILE A 174 17.17 -1.52 -12.28
CA ILE A 174 18.25 -2.44 -11.89
C ILE A 174 17.72 -3.56 -10.99
N VAL A 175 16.93 -3.20 -9.96
CA VAL A 175 16.35 -4.16 -9.01
C VAL A 175 15.37 -5.09 -9.70
N VAL A 176 14.41 -4.56 -10.48
CA VAL A 176 13.40 -5.39 -11.16
C VAL A 176 14.09 -6.39 -12.08
N LEU A 177 15.05 -5.97 -12.91
CA LEU A 177 15.73 -6.87 -13.85
C LEU A 177 16.56 -7.94 -13.14
N SER A 178 17.37 -7.54 -12.14
CA SER A 178 18.23 -8.46 -11.41
C SER A 178 17.44 -9.47 -10.58
N VAL A 179 16.45 -9.00 -9.82
CA VAL A 179 15.61 -9.84 -8.95
C VAL A 179 14.70 -10.73 -9.77
N TRP A 180 14.09 -10.22 -10.85
CA TRP A 180 13.22 -11.04 -11.71
C TRP A 180 14.00 -12.19 -12.34
N TYR A 181 15.20 -11.92 -12.89
CA TYR A 181 16.03 -12.95 -13.50
C TYR A 181 16.49 -13.99 -12.47
N PHE A 182 16.94 -13.54 -11.29
CA PHE A 182 17.35 -14.43 -10.21
C PHE A 182 16.19 -15.32 -9.73
N ALA A 183 15.01 -14.73 -9.50
CA ALA A 183 13.82 -15.45 -9.07
C ALA A 183 13.37 -16.48 -10.12
N PHE A 184 13.40 -16.10 -11.40
CA PHE A 184 13.05 -16.98 -12.51
C PHE A 184 14.00 -18.17 -12.58
N TRP A 185 15.32 -17.91 -12.57
CA TRP A 185 16.35 -18.95 -12.53
C TRP A 185 16.17 -19.89 -11.32
N LEU A 186 15.89 -19.33 -10.14
CA LEU A 186 15.73 -20.10 -8.92
C LEU A 186 14.47 -21.00 -8.97
N CYS A 187 13.35 -20.47 -9.46
CA CYS A 187 12.11 -21.24 -9.64
C CYS A 187 12.34 -22.41 -10.60
N ARG A 188 13.02 -22.17 -11.73
CA ARG A 188 13.39 -23.23 -12.69
C ARG A 188 14.30 -24.28 -12.07
N LYS A 189 15.29 -23.87 -11.27
CA LYS A 189 16.20 -24.78 -10.55
C LYS A 189 15.47 -25.65 -9.52
N LEU A 190 14.49 -25.08 -8.82
CA LEU A 190 13.65 -25.78 -7.85
C LEU A 190 12.53 -26.61 -8.49
N LYS A 191 12.40 -26.56 -9.82
CA LYS A 191 11.35 -27.23 -10.61
C LYS A 191 9.95 -26.81 -10.16
N VAL A 192 9.77 -25.50 -9.92
CA VAL A 192 8.45 -24.86 -9.79
C VAL A 192 7.80 -24.84 -11.18
N ASP A 193 6.47 -25.00 -11.27
CA ASP A 193 5.78 -24.97 -12.56
C ASP A 193 5.86 -23.58 -13.22
N ASP A 194 5.62 -23.53 -14.53
CA ASP A 194 5.88 -22.32 -15.32
C ASP A 194 4.97 -21.14 -14.96
N GLU A 195 3.70 -21.41 -14.62
CA GLU A 195 2.79 -20.37 -14.17
C GLU A 195 3.23 -19.76 -12.84
N LEU A 196 3.52 -20.60 -11.84
CA LEU A 196 4.04 -20.12 -10.55
C LEU A 196 5.40 -19.43 -10.72
N THR A 197 6.25 -19.91 -11.61
CA THR A 197 7.56 -19.30 -11.90
C THR A 197 7.39 -17.87 -12.40
N MET A 198 6.48 -17.64 -13.35
CA MET A 198 6.19 -16.30 -13.86
C MET A 198 5.55 -15.42 -12.77
N MET A 199 4.56 -15.92 -12.05
CA MET A 199 3.88 -15.15 -11.00
C MET A 199 4.82 -14.77 -9.85
N ILE A 200 5.64 -15.70 -9.35
CA ILE A 200 6.59 -15.48 -8.25
C ILE A 200 7.67 -14.51 -8.66
N SER A 201 8.27 -14.70 -9.84
CA SER A 201 9.35 -13.84 -10.33
C SER A 201 8.88 -12.40 -10.53
N SER A 202 7.65 -12.22 -11.02
CA SER A 202 7.04 -10.89 -11.15
C SER A 202 6.62 -10.30 -9.81
N ALA A 203 6.10 -11.10 -8.89
CA ALA A 203 5.67 -10.64 -7.57
C ALA A 203 6.85 -10.07 -6.77
N VAL A 204 7.92 -10.86 -6.61
CA VAL A 204 9.09 -10.52 -5.79
C VAL A 204 9.93 -9.36 -6.34
N SER A 205 9.86 -9.08 -7.65
CA SER A 205 10.74 -8.08 -8.27
C SER A 205 10.09 -6.72 -8.54
N ILE A 206 8.76 -6.63 -8.54
CA ILE A 206 8.03 -5.40 -8.92
C ILE A 206 7.22 -4.87 -7.73
N CYS A 207 5.97 -5.30 -7.58
CA CYS A 207 5.05 -4.71 -6.60
C CYS A 207 4.17 -5.77 -5.94
N GLY A 208 4.66 -7.01 -5.88
CA GLY A 208 3.98 -8.11 -5.22
C GLY A 208 2.68 -8.50 -5.88
N VAL A 209 1.57 -8.18 -5.19
CA VAL A 209 0.21 -8.62 -5.54
C VAL A 209 -0.20 -8.15 -6.93
N SER A 210 -0.05 -6.86 -7.23
CA SER A 210 -0.45 -6.31 -8.53
C SER A 210 0.37 -6.90 -9.68
N ALA A 211 1.64 -7.19 -9.44
CA ALA A 211 2.51 -7.85 -10.41
C ALA A 211 2.14 -9.32 -10.63
N ALA A 212 1.81 -10.06 -9.55
CA ALA A 212 1.29 -11.42 -9.65
C ALA A 212 -0.02 -11.48 -10.46
N ILE A 213 -0.95 -10.56 -10.18
CA ILE A 213 -2.24 -10.46 -10.90
C ILE A 213 -2.00 -10.12 -12.38
N ALA A 214 -1.11 -9.18 -12.66
CA ALA A 214 -0.79 -8.80 -14.04
C ALA A 214 -0.12 -9.95 -14.81
N ALA A 215 0.85 -10.64 -14.19
CA ALA A 215 1.50 -11.81 -14.76
C ALA A 215 0.49 -12.95 -15.00
N SER A 216 -0.35 -13.26 -14.01
CA SER A 216 -1.41 -14.26 -14.13
C SER A 216 -2.39 -13.93 -15.24
N GLY A 217 -2.80 -12.66 -15.37
CA GLY A 217 -3.67 -12.22 -16.45
C GLY A 217 -3.01 -12.30 -17.83
N ALA A 218 -1.71 -12.02 -17.91
CA ALA A 218 -0.94 -12.08 -19.15
C ALA A 218 -0.71 -13.53 -19.64
N ILE A 219 -0.57 -14.48 -18.72
CA ILE A 219 -0.34 -15.91 -19.04
C ILE A 219 -1.62 -16.77 -18.96
N LYS A 220 -2.77 -16.17 -18.60
CA LYS A 220 -4.03 -16.88 -18.27
C LYS A 220 -3.84 -17.97 -17.19
N GLY A 221 -3.05 -17.66 -16.16
CA GLY A 221 -2.69 -18.59 -15.10
C GLY A 221 -3.85 -18.95 -14.17
N ASP A 222 -3.68 -20.07 -13.45
CA ASP A 222 -4.68 -20.60 -12.54
C ASP A 222 -4.94 -19.68 -11.33
N SER A 223 -6.23 -19.45 -11.02
CA SER A 223 -6.66 -18.55 -9.92
C SER A 223 -6.26 -19.02 -8.52
N LYS A 224 -6.13 -20.33 -8.28
CA LYS A 224 -5.66 -20.87 -6.99
C LYS A 224 -4.16 -20.64 -6.83
N LYS A 225 -3.38 -20.81 -7.90
CA LYS A 225 -1.94 -20.47 -7.91
C LYS A 225 -1.72 -18.99 -7.66
N LEU A 226 -2.49 -18.13 -8.32
CA LEU A 226 -2.46 -16.68 -8.06
C LEU A 226 -2.78 -16.36 -6.60
N SER A 227 -3.86 -16.93 -6.05
CA SER A 227 -4.24 -16.73 -4.64
C SER A 227 -3.13 -17.17 -3.67
N TYR A 228 -2.42 -18.25 -3.99
CA TYR A 228 -1.28 -18.71 -3.21
C TYR A 228 -0.10 -17.71 -3.25
N VAL A 229 0.27 -17.21 -4.42
CA VAL A 229 1.34 -16.20 -4.56
C VAL A 229 0.99 -14.93 -3.82
N ILE A 230 -0.25 -14.44 -3.95
CA ILE A 230 -0.75 -13.27 -3.21
C ILE A 230 -0.60 -13.48 -1.70
N SER A 231 -0.98 -14.66 -1.20
CA SER A 231 -0.87 -14.98 0.23
C SER A 231 0.59 -14.94 0.71
N ILE A 232 1.52 -15.53 -0.04
CA ILE A 232 2.95 -15.50 0.29
C ILE A 232 3.48 -14.07 0.34
N VAL A 233 3.13 -13.24 -0.65
CA VAL A 233 3.54 -11.83 -0.73
C VAL A 233 3.08 -11.05 0.49
N LEU A 234 1.77 -11.09 0.79
CA LEU A 234 1.18 -10.32 1.89
C LEU A 234 1.82 -10.66 3.23
N VAL A 235 2.06 -11.96 3.45
CA VAL A 235 2.58 -12.43 4.73
C VAL A 235 4.06 -12.15 4.85
N THR A 236 4.83 -12.24 3.77
CA THR A 236 6.25 -11.89 3.78
C THR A 236 6.45 -10.38 3.97
N ALA A 237 5.52 -9.55 3.49
CA ALA A 237 5.58 -8.11 3.66
C ALA A 237 5.44 -7.66 5.14
N ILE A 238 4.67 -8.37 5.97
CA ILE A 238 4.45 -8.02 7.38
C ILE A 238 5.74 -7.98 8.21
N PRO A 239 6.56 -9.05 8.29
CA PRO A 239 7.81 -9.01 9.03
C PRO A 239 8.78 -8.00 8.41
N MET A 240 8.83 -7.88 7.08
CA MET A 240 9.70 -6.91 6.42
C MET A 240 9.40 -5.46 6.83
N MET A 241 8.12 -5.11 6.86
CA MET A 241 7.65 -3.78 7.25
C MET A 241 8.00 -3.42 8.71
N ILE A 242 8.21 -4.41 9.59
CA ILE A 242 8.62 -4.18 10.99
C ILE A 242 10.15 -4.23 11.12
N PHE A 243 10.77 -5.28 10.60
CA PHE A 243 12.19 -5.56 10.83
C PHE A 243 13.12 -4.68 9.98
N MET A 244 12.76 -4.32 8.75
CA MET A 244 13.64 -3.47 7.94
C MET A 244 13.88 -2.08 8.55
N PRO A 245 12.85 -1.33 9.02
CA PRO A 245 13.06 -0.10 9.78
C PRO A 245 13.93 -0.31 11.02
N MET A 246 13.72 -1.41 11.74
CA MET A 246 14.49 -1.73 12.95
C MET A 246 15.97 -1.98 12.65
N ILE A 247 16.26 -2.69 11.56
CA ILE A 247 17.62 -2.91 11.05
C ILE A 247 18.25 -1.57 10.66
N ALA A 248 17.54 -0.74 9.89
CA ALA A 248 18.03 0.56 9.48
C ALA A 248 18.36 1.47 10.68
N LYS A 249 17.48 1.48 11.69
CA LYS A 249 17.71 2.21 12.95
C LYS A 249 18.90 1.66 13.73
N TYR A 250 19.06 0.34 13.81
CA TYR A 250 20.17 -0.30 14.51
C TYR A 250 21.53 0.06 13.88
N PHE A 251 21.61 0.10 12.55
CA PHE A 251 22.83 0.47 11.83
C PHE A 251 22.94 1.98 11.54
N ASN A 252 22.00 2.81 12.01
CA ASN A 252 21.95 4.26 11.76
C ASN A 252 22.03 4.64 10.28
N PHE A 253 21.25 3.97 9.44
CA PHE A 253 21.17 4.31 8.01
C PHE A 253 20.49 5.67 7.81
N PRO A 254 20.93 6.49 6.84
CA PRO A 254 20.23 7.72 6.46
C PRO A 254 18.77 7.44 6.07
N GLU A 255 17.87 8.41 6.30
CA GLU A 255 16.45 8.26 5.97
C GLU A 255 16.21 8.11 4.47
N GLU A 256 17.01 8.75 3.63
CA GLU A 256 16.93 8.65 2.17
C GLU A 256 17.27 7.24 1.68
N VAL A 257 18.38 6.68 2.18
CA VAL A 257 18.78 5.30 1.90
C VAL A 257 17.76 4.31 2.42
N THR A 258 17.29 4.52 3.66
CA THR A 258 16.28 3.66 4.28
C THR A 258 14.99 3.71 3.47
N GLY A 259 14.51 4.90 3.11
CA GLY A 259 13.33 5.07 2.28
C GLY A 259 13.48 4.34 0.94
N ALA A 260 14.60 4.52 0.25
CA ALA A 260 14.85 3.85 -1.02
C ALA A 260 14.92 2.32 -0.88
N TRP A 261 15.50 1.82 0.21
CA TRP A 261 15.55 0.39 0.51
C TRP A 261 14.15 -0.19 0.78
N LEU A 262 13.37 0.45 1.66
CA LEU A 262 12.00 0.05 1.97
C LEU A 262 11.11 0.06 0.71
N GLY A 263 11.19 1.15 -0.08
CA GLY A 263 10.40 1.34 -1.30
C GLY A 263 10.75 0.34 -2.40
N GLY A 264 12.01 -0.07 -2.52
CA GLY A 264 12.46 -1.04 -3.53
C GLY A 264 12.20 -2.50 -3.17
N SER A 265 12.17 -2.85 -1.87
CA SER A 265 12.12 -4.25 -1.44
C SER A 265 10.77 -4.72 -0.89
N ILE A 266 9.95 -3.84 -0.29
CA ILE A 266 8.68 -4.29 0.31
C ILE A 266 7.60 -4.40 -0.76
N ASP A 267 6.97 -5.56 -0.91
CA ASP A 267 6.13 -5.91 -2.06
C ASP A 267 4.68 -5.45 -1.99
N THR A 268 4.36 -4.42 -1.18
CA THR A 268 3.05 -3.75 -1.23
C THR A 268 3.20 -2.28 -0.92
N SER A 269 2.45 -1.41 -1.62
CA SER A 269 2.48 0.03 -1.36
C SER A 269 2.00 0.37 0.06
N GLY A 270 1.06 -0.39 0.61
CA GLY A 270 0.62 -0.24 2.00
C GLY A 270 1.73 -0.52 3.00
N ALA A 271 2.39 -1.67 2.90
CA ALA A 271 3.48 -2.01 3.82
C ALA A 271 4.70 -1.09 3.66
N VAL A 272 4.99 -0.60 2.45
CA VAL A 272 6.02 0.45 2.25
C VAL A 272 5.64 1.72 3.00
N ALA A 273 4.41 2.20 2.84
CA ALA A 273 3.95 3.42 3.52
C ALA A 273 4.01 3.25 5.04
N ALA A 274 3.59 2.09 5.56
CA ALA A 274 3.69 1.80 6.98
C ALA A 274 5.15 1.81 7.47
N SER A 275 6.01 1.10 6.75
CA SER A 275 7.43 0.97 7.08
C SER A 275 8.16 2.30 7.02
N GLY A 276 7.87 3.14 6.01
CA GLY A 276 8.46 4.47 5.87
C GLY A 276 7.98 5.41 6.97
N THR A 277 6.70 5.32 7.34
CA THR A 277 6.12 6.08 8.45
C THR A 277 6.82 5.74 9.78
N LEU A 278 7.19 4.48 10.02
CA LEU A 278 7.97 4.07 11.21
C LEU A 278 9.39 4.65 11.29
N VAL A 279 9.95 5.11 10.18
CA VAL A 279 11.29 5.66 10.11
C VAL A 279 11.26 7.18 10.24
N GLY A 280 10.43 7.85 9.44
CA GLY A 280 10.35 9.31 9.41
C GLY A 280 9.70 9.85 8.14
N GLU A 281 9.45 11.16 8.10
CA GLU A 281 8.78 11.82 6.97
C GLU A 281 9.60 11.74 5.67
N THR A 282 10.93 11.87 5.78
CA THR A 282 11.82 11.76 4.62
C THR A 282 11.82 10.34 4.08
N ALA A 283 11.94 9.35 4.97
CA ALA A 283 11.86 7.94 4.57
C ALA A 283 10.50 7.57 3.95
N LEU A 284 9.37 8.04 4.50
CA LEU A 284 8.03 7.84 3.93
C LEU A 284 7.92 8.42 2.52
N LYS A 285 8.39 9.65 2.32
CA LYS A 285 8.38 10.32 1.03
C LYS A 285 9.24 9.59 -0.01
N ILE A 286 10.50 9.30 0.33
CA ILE A 286 11.43 8.62 -0.60
C ILE A 286 10.94 7.20 -0.90
N SER A 287 10.54 6.44 0.11
CA SER A 287 10.03 5.07 -0.10
C SER A 287 8.78 5.03 -0.98
N THR A 288 7.87 5.98 -0.80
CA THR A 288 6.69 6.10 -1.66
C THR A 288 7.08 6.41 -3.10
N ILE A 289 7.96 7.39 -3.32
CA ILE A 289 8.40 7.79 -4.66
C ILE A 289 9.12 6.63 -5.35
N VAL A 290 10.05 5.96 -4.68
CA VAL A 290 10.78 4.80 -5.22
C VAL A 290 9.83 3.66 -5.55
N LYS A 291 8.86 3.35 -4.67
CA LYS A 291 7.85 2.32 -4.94
C LYS A 291 6.97 2.70 -6.14
N PHE A 292 6.64 3.99 -6.31
CA PHE A 292 5.88 4.44 -7.48
C PHE A 292 6.69 4.31 -8.75
N SER A 293 7.98 4.66 -8.74
CA SER A 293 8.87 4.41 -9.87
C SER A 293 8.90 2.93 -10.28
N GLN A 294 8.86 2.01 -9.30
CA GLN A 294 8.73 0.57 -9.56
C GLN A 294 7.35 0.19 -10.12
N ASN A 295 6.27 0.76 -9.58
CA ASN A 295 4.91 0.50 -10.06
C ASN A 295 4.68 1.03 -11.50
N VAL A 296 5.36 2.10 -11.92
CA VAL A 296 5.32 2.61 -13.30
C VAL A 296 5.80 1.56 -14.31
N LEU A 297 6.78 0.71 -13.92
CA LEU A 297 7.31 -0.35 -14.77
C LEU A 297 6.34 -1.54 -14.94
N LEU A 298 5.28 -1.63 -14.13
CA LEU A 298 4.33 -2.75 -14.15
C LEU A 298 3.68 -2.95 -15.52
N GLY A 299 3.27 -1.86 -16.17
CA GLY A 299 2.64 -1.94 -17.49
C GLY A 299 3.59 -2.49 -18.56
N LEU A 300 4.85 -2.06 -18.53
CA LEU A 300 5.90 -2.55 -19.44
C LEU A 300 6.25 -4.01 -19.15
N ALA A 301 6.38 -4.39 -17.89
CA ALA A 301 6.65 -5.76 -17.49
C ALA A 301 5.52 -6.72 -17.90
N ALA A 302 4.26 -6.34 -17.69
CA ALA A 302 3.10 -7.14 -18.11
C ALA A 302 3.07 -7.34 -19.63
N PHE A 303 3.40 -6.31 -20.41
CA PHE A 303 3.54 -6.41 -21.85
C PHE A 303 4.66 -7.38 -22.25
N ALA A 304 5.85 -7.26 -21.65
CA ALA A 304 6.98 -8.14 -21.93
C ALA A 304 6.68 -9.60 -21.58
N ILE A 305 6.02 -9.86 -20.45
CA ILE A 305 5.57 -11.20 -20.03
C ILE A 305 4.59 -11.79 -21.05
N SER A 306 3.62 -11.00 -21.52
CA SER A 306 2.64 -11.44 -22.52
C SER A 306 3.33 -11.82 -23.85
N VAL A 307 4.30 -11.03 -24.30
CA VAL A 307 5.12 -11.33 -25.48
C VAL A 307 5.87 -12.65 -25.27
N TYR A 308 6.64 -12.76 -24.19
CA TYR A 308 7.43 -13.95 -23.88
C TYR A 308 6.58 -15.23 -23.83
N TRP A 309 5.44 -15.17 -23.14
CA TRP A 309 4.53 -16.31 -23.01
C TRP A 309 3.99 -16.78 -24.36
N THR A 310 3.59 -15.83 -25.21
CA THR A 310 3.04 -16.10 -26.55
C THR A 310 4.06 -16.82 -27.44
N TYR A 311 5.32 -16.36 -27.44
CA TYR A 311 6.38 -16.97 -28.25
C TYR A 311 6.89 -18.31 -27.69
N SER A 312 6.94 -18.47 -26.37
CA SER A 312 7.46 -19.69 -25.74
C SER A 312 6.47 -20.86 -25.78
N HIS A 313 5.17 -20.60 -25.97
CA HIS A 313 4.09 -21.61 -25.93
C HIS A 313 3.32 -21.72 -27.26
N ASN A 314 4.03 -21.65 -28.39
CA ASN A 314 3.59 -21.60 -29.80
C ASN A 314 2.45 -22.56 -30.27
N ASN A 315 1.88 -23.43 -29.42
CA ASN A 315 0.92 -24.47 -29.82
C ASN A 315 -0.49 -24.35 -29.19
N SER A 316 -0.83 -23.24 -28.52
CA SER A 316 -2.18 -23.05 -27.97
C SER A 316 -3.03 -22.10 -28.84
N PRO A 317 -4.18 -22.54 -29.38
CA PRO A 317 -5.11 -21.68 -30.17
C PRO A 317 -5.58 -20.43 -29.42
N GLU A 318 -5.47 -20.43 -28.09
CA GLU A 318 -5.85 -19.34 -27.19
C GLU A 318 -4.81 -18.23 -27.04
N ALA A 319 -3.59 -18.41 -27.57
CA ALA A 319 -2.51 -17.42 -27.57
C ALA A 319 -2.74 -16.30 -28.61
N VAL A 320 -3.57 -16.56 -29.63
CA VAL A 320 -3.90 -15.61 -30.70
C VAL A 320 -4.86 -14.51 -30.23
N ALA A 321 -5.62 -14.74 -29.15
CA ALA A 321 -6.64 -13.81 -28.64
C ALA A 321 -6.07 -12.67 -27.76
N SER A 322 -4.80 -12.72 -27.37
CA SER A 322 -4.14 -11.73 -26.52
C SER A 322 -2.94 -11.10 -27.24
N LYS A 323 -3.19 -10.39 -28.35
CA LYS A 323 -2.13 -9.61 -29.00
C LYS A 323 -1.58 -8.58 -28.01
N PRO A 324 -0.25 -8.54 -27.77
CA PRO A 324 0.37 -7.51 -26.95
C PRO A 324 0.04 -6.14 -27.55
N THR A 325 -0.79 -5.37 -26.86
CA THR A 325 -1.23 -4.05 -27.32
C THR A 325 -0.73 -3.01 -26.32
N LEU A 326 -0.29 -1.85 -26.79
CA LEU A 326 0.12 -0.73 -25.94
C LEU A 326 -0.98 -0.31 -24.93
N LYS A 327 -2.25 -0.62 -25.23
CA LYS A 327 -3.39 -0.46 -24.32
C LYS A 327 -3.20 -1.18 -22.98
N VAL A 328 -2.53 -2.34 -22.97
CA VAL A 328 -2.25 -3.11 -21.75
C VAL A 328 -1.37 -2.33 -20.78
N ILE A 329 -0.42 -1.54 -21.29
CA ILE A 329 0.46 -0.70 -20.46
C ILE A 329 -0.40 0.30 -19.68
N TRP A 330 -1.32 0.99 -20.35
CA TRP A 330 -2.23 1.94 -19.71
C TRP A 330 -3.22 1.26 -18.76
N GLU A 331 -3.79 0.13 -19.15
CA GLU A 331 -4.72 -0.64 -18.32
C GLU A 331 -4.05 -1.14 -17.02
N ARG A 332 -2.76 -1.47 -17.04
CA ARG A 332 -2.00 -1.93 -15.87
C ARG A 332 -1.28 -0.82 -15.10
N PHE A 333 -1.14 0.37 -15.67
CA PHE A 333 -0.52 1.51 -15.00
C PHE A 333 -1.32 1.90 -13.73
N PRO A 334 -0.69 2.12 -12.57
CA PRO A 334 -1.37 2.48 -11.33
C PRO A 334 -1.91 3.92 -11.36
N LYS A 335 -3.24 4.10 -11.49
CA LYS A 335 -3.78 5.47 -11.72
C LYS A 335 -3.70 6.37 -10.49
N PHE A 336 -3.62 5.80 -9.29
CA PHE A 336 -3.43 6.57 -8.06
C PHE A 336 -2.08 7.33 -8.02
N VAL A 337 -1.05 6.86 -8.75
CA VAL A 337 0.24 7.57 -8.90
C VAL A 337 0.05 8.90 -9.61
N ILE A 338 -0.85 8.95 -10.62
CA ILE A 338 -1.22 10.22 -11.28
C ILE A 338 -1.88 11.15 -10.28
N GLY A 339 -2.77 10.62 -9.42
CA GLY A 339 -3.40 11.41 -8.35
C GLY A 339 -2.40 12.05 -7.40
N PHE A 340 -1.41 11.28 -6.94
CA PHE A 340 -0.31 11.78 -6.12
C PHE A 340 0.50 12.88 -6.81
N ILE A 341 0.93 12.65 -8.05
CA ILE A 341 1.72 13.64 -8.82
C ILE A 341 0.90 14.91 -9.06
N ALA A 342 -0.39 14.77 -9.41
CA ALA A 342 -1.28 15.91 -9.64
C ALA A 342 -1.51 16.72 -8.35
N ALA A 343 -1.71 16.05 -7.21
CA ALA A 343 -1.82 16.72 -5.92
C ALA A 343 -0.54 17.52 -5.58
N SER A 344 0.63 16.92 -5.81
CA SER A 344 1.93 17.60 -5.62
C SER A 344 2.12 18.79 -6.55
N LEU A 345 1.74 18.67 -7.83
CA LEU A 345 1.80 19.78 -8.79
C LEU A 345 0.91 20.95 -8.35
N ILE A 346 -0.34 20.66 -7.98
CA ILE A 346 -1.29 21.67 -7.51
C ILE A 346 -0.75 22.37 -6.26
N PHE A 347 -0.29 21.60 -5.27
CA PHE A 347 0.21 22.17 -4.02
C PHE A 347 1.55 22.89 -4.19
N SER A 348 2.38 22.49 -5.15
CA SER A 348 3.68 23.13 -5.41
C SER A 348 3.56 24.43 -6.20
N PHE A 349 2.62 24.51 -7.16
CA PHE A 349 2.57 25.61 -8.13
C PHE A 349 1.29 26.44 -8.12
N LEU A 350 0.16 25.89 -7.69
CA LEU A 350 -1.15 26.58 -7.77
C LEU A 350 -1.64 27.09 -6.41
N ILE A 351 -1.26 26.43 -5.31
CA ILE A 351 -1.64 26.82 -3.94
C ILE A 351 -0.57 27.74 -3.34
N THR A 352 -1.01 28.88 -2.80
CA THR A 352 -0.12 29.84 -2.11
C THR A 352 0.44 29.25 -0.82
N SER A 353 1.58 29.76 -0.35
CA SER A 353 2.19 29.30 0.90
C SER A 353 1.27 29.47 2.10
N GLU A 354 0.57 30.60 2.20
CA GLU A 354 -0.36 30.89 3.30
C GLU A 354 -1.51 29.88 3.36
N THR A 355 -2.16 29.59 2.23
CA THR A 355 -3.23 28.58 2.18
C THR A 355 -2.69 27.19 2.48
N ARG A 356 -1.51 26.85 1.96
CA ARG A 356 -0.85 25.56 2.21
C ARG A 356 -0.59 25.35 3.70
N ASP A 357 -0.03 26.34 4.37
CA ASP A 357 0.31 26.26 5.80
C ASP A 357 -0.95 26.17 6.67
N GLY A 358 -2.04 26.83 6.28
CA GLY A 358 -3.33 26.76 6.99
C GLY A 358 -4.04 25.41 6.95
N ILE A 359 -3.79 24.57 5.94
CA ILE A 359 -4.47 23.27 5.77
C ILE A 359 -3.55 22.06 5.96
N LYS A 360 -2.24 22.27 6.03
CA LYS A 360 -1.22 21.21 6.04
C LYS A 360 -1.45 20.20 7.16
N ASP A 361 -1.69 20.66 8.38
CA ASP A 361 -1.83 19.78 9.55
C ASP A 361 -3.11 18.95 9.47
N SER A 362 -4.21 19.52 9.00
CA SER A 362 -5.48 18.81 8.79
C SER A 362 -5.35 17.76 7.68
N LEU A 363 -4.73 18.11 6.54
CA LEU A 363 -4.50 17.14 5.46
C LEU A 363 -3.55 16.02 5.87
N LYS A 364 -2.51 16.34 6.64
CA LYS A 364 -1.60 15.34 7.22
C LYS A 364 -2.33 14.43 8.20
N ASN A 365 -3.20 14.98 9.05
CA ASN A 365 -4.01 14.17 9.95
C ASN A 365 -4.95 13.23 9.20
N LEU A 366 -5.65 13.72 8.17
CA LEU A 366 -6.50 12.91 7.30
C LEU A 366 -5.70 11.80 6.60
N GLN A 367 -4.51 12.12 6.09
CA GLN A 367 -3.59 11.14 5.55
C GLN A 367 -3.25 10.05 6.59
N THR A 368 -2.81 10.45 7.78
CA THR A 368 -2.42 9.52 8.85
C THR A 368 -3.57 8.61 9.26
N ILE A 369 -4.80 9.13 9.38
CA ILE A 369 -5.94 8.30 9.78
C ILE A 369 -6.39 7.35 8.66
N TRP A 370 -6.32 7.76 7.39
CA TRP A 370 -6.55 6.84 6.26
C TRP A 370 -5.54 5.70 6.24
N PHE A 371 -4.26 5.99 6.51
CA PHE A 371 -3.24 4.96 6.69
C PHE A 371 -3.54 4.05 7.90
N ALA A 372 -3.87 4.62 9.06
CA ALA A 372 -4.17 3.83 10.25
C ALA A 372 -5.38 2.91 10.03
N LEU A 373 -6.47 3.41 9.42
CA LEU A 373 -7.63 2.60 9.01
C LEU A 373 -7.24 1.47 8.06
N ALA A 374 -6.36 1.76 7.10
CA ALA A 374 -5.87 0.77 6.16
C ALA A 374 -5.09 -0.33 6.87
N PHE A 375 -4.19 0.02 7.78
CA PHE A 375 -3.36 -0.95 8.49
C PHE A 375 -4.13 -1.79 9.50
N THR A 376 -5.11 -1.19 10.19
CA THR A 376 -6.09 -1.94 10.98
C THR A 376 -6.81 -2.97 10.10
N SER A 377 -7.28 -2.55 8.93
CA SER A 377 -7.97 -3.42 7.98
C SER A 377 -7.06 -4.54 7.44
N ILE A 378 -5.80 -4.24 7.12
CA ILE A 378 -4.81 -5.23 6.65
C ILE A 378 -4.57 -6.29 7.72
N GLY A 379 -4.44 -5.87 8.99
CA GLY A 379 -4.28 -6.80 10.10
C GLY A 379 -5.49 -7.72 10.27
N LEU A 380 -6.71 -7.18 10.18
CA LEU A 380 -7.96 -7.94 10.29
C LEU A 380 -8.16 -8.94 9.14
N GLU A 381 -7.67 -8.62 7.95
CA GLU A 381 -7.75 -9.47 6.75
C GLU A 381 -6.71 -10.59 6.75
N THR A 382 -5.53 -10.37 7.35
CA THR A 382 -4.40 -11.30 7.34
C THR A 382 -4.68 -12.56 8.18
N ASN A 383 -4.59 -13.74 7.55
CA ASN A 383 -4.73 -15.04 8.22
C ASN A 383 -3.47 -15.91 8.03
N PHE A 384 -2.71 -16.13 9.11
CA PHE A 384 -1.48 -16.94 9.03
C PHE A 384 -1.75 -18.44 8.82
N LYS A 385 -2.96 -18.93 9.13
CA LYS A 385 -3.29 -20.36 8.99
C LYS A 385 -3.42 -20.78 7.53
N ASP A 386 -3.89 -19.89 6.66
CA ASP A 386 -4.09 -20.17 5.24
C ASP A 386 -2.75 -20.38 4.49
N LEU A 387 -1.65 -19.86 5.04
CA LEU A 387 -0.30 -20.06 4.51
C LEU A 387 0.26 -21.45 4.77
N LEU A 388 0.03 -21.95 5.99
CA LEU A 388 0.59 -23.21 6.47
C LEU A 388 -0.20 -24.41 5.91
N ALA A 389 -1.42 -24.16 5.40
CA ALA A 389 -2.30 -25.19 4.86
C ALA A 389 -1.95 -25.64 3.43
N ASN A 390 -1.12 -24.88 2.69
CA ASN A 390 -0.78 -25.22 1.30
C ASN A 390 0.47 -26.12 1.19
N ASN A 391 0.28 -27.32 0.62
CA ASN A 391 1.22 -28.43 0.65
C ASN A 391 2.52 -28.28 -0.17
N SER A 392 2.67 -27.26 -1.02
CA SER A 392 3.87 -27.13 -1.86
C SER A 392 4.88 -26.15 -1.26
N ARG A 393 5.92 -26.69 -0.60
CA ARG A 393 7.00 -25.91 0.03
C ARG A 393 7.98 -25.27 -0.96
N LYS A 394 8.11 -25.81 -2.17
CA LYS A 394 9.10 -25.35 -3.17
C LYS A 394 8.89 -23.90 -3.62
N PRO A 395 7.67 -23.47 -4.00
CA PRO A 395 7.44 -22.09 -4.42
C PRO A 395 7.59 -21.10 -3.26
N LEU A 396 7.25 -21.52 -2.03
CA LEU A 396 7.52 -20.72 -0.83
C LEU A 396 9.01 -20.48 -0.63
N TYR A 397 9.84 -21.54 -0.69
CA TYR A 397 11.29 -21.36 -0.58
C TYR A 397 11.87 -20.53 -1.73
N ALA A 398 11.38 -20.73 -2.95
CA ALA A 398 11.78 -19.92 -4.10
C ALA A 398 11.51 -18.43 -3.85
N PHE A 399 10.30 -18.10 -3.39
CA PHE A 399 9.91 -16.73 -3.06
C PHE A 399 10.78 -16.16 -1.94
N LEU A 400 10.94 -16.85 -0.81
CA LEU A 400 11.68 -16.33 0.34
C LEU A 400 13.18 -16.11 0.04
N ILE A 401 13.81 -17.01 -0.72
CA ILE A 401 15.21 -16.85 -1.12
C ILE A 401 15.36 -15.70 -2.12
N ALA A 402 14.44 -15.60 -3.09
CA ALA A 402 14.42 -14.47 -4.01
C ALA A 402 14.16 -13.14 -3.28
N GLN A 403 13.32 -13.15 -2.25
CA GLN A 403 13.03 -11.98 -1.43
C GLN A 403 14.25 -11.56 -0.61
N LEU A 404 14.96 -12.50 -0.02
CA LEU A 404 16.20 -12.20 0.69
C LEU A 404 17.24 -11.59 -0.26
N PHE A 405 17.35 -12.13 -1.47
CA PHE A 405 18.20 -11.55 -2.51
C PHE A 405 17.75 -10.12 -2.88
N ASN A 406 16.45 -9.88 -3.06
CA ASN A 406 15.88 -8.56 -3.31
C ASN A 406 16.26 -7.56 -2.21
N VAL A 407 16.07 -7.94 -0.94
CA VAL A 407 16.39 -7.11 0.23
C VAL A 407 17.87 -6.71 0.23
N ILE A 408 18.78 -7.63 -0.06
CA ILE A 408 20.22 -7.36 -0.06
C ILE A 408 20.62 -6.47 -1.25
N VAL A 409 20.20 -6.83 -2.46
CA VAL A 409 20.56 -6.10 -3.69
C VAL A 409 20.00 -4.68 -3.66
N THR A 410 18.76 -4.53 -3.22
CA THR A 410 18.14 -3.21 -3.10
C THR A 410 18.87 -2.35 -2.07
N LEU A 411 19.33 -2.92 -0.95
CA LEU A 411 20.10 -2.15 0.04
C LEU A 411 21.39 -1.61 -0.57
N LEU A 412 22.14 -2.44 -1.30
CA LEU A 412 23.38 -2.03 -1.96
C LEU A 412 23.12 -0.90 -2.98
N ILE A 413 22.06 -1.02 -3.78
CA ILE A 413 21.70 0.00 -4.77
C ILE A 413 21.19 1.27 -4.10
N ALA A 414 20.43 1.15 -3.01
CA ALA A 414 19.94 2.30 -2.23
C ALA A 414 21.10 3.09 -1.65
N PHE A 415 22.12 2.44 -1.09
CA PHE A 415 23.34 3.12 -0.65
C PHE A 415 24.09 3.79 -1.79
N TRP A 416 24.18 3.12 -2.94
CA TRP A 416 24.87 3.66 -4.10
C TRP A 416 24.19 4.92 -4.69
N LEU A 417 22.86 4.95 -4.72
CA LEU A 417 22.09 6.03 -5.35
C LEU A 417 21.63 7.13 -4.38
N PHE A 418 21.39 6.80 -3.11
CA PHE A 418 20.80 7.71 -2.12
C PHE A 418 21.71 7.96 -0.91
N GLY A 419 22.89 7.33 -0.84
CA GLY A 419 23.83 7.48 0.29
C GLY A 419 24.81 8.65 0.16
N SER A 420 24.78 9.38 -0.95
CA SER A 420 25.70 10.48 -1.28
C SER A 420 25.18 11.86 -0.94
#